data_AF-A0A7S2JEU1-F1
#
_entry.id   AF-A0A7S2JEU1-F1
#
_cell.length_a   1.000
_cell.length_b   1.000
_cell.length_c   1.000
_cell.angle_alpha   90.00
_cell.angle_beta   90.00
_cell.angle_gamma   90.00
#
_symmetry.space_group_name_H-M   'P 1'
#
loop_
_entity.id
_entity.type
_entity.pdbx_description
1 polymer ?
#
loop_
_entity_poly.entity_id
_entity_poly.type
_entity_poly.pdbx_seq_one_letter_code
_entity_poly.pdbx_strand_id
1 'polypeptide(L)'
;ADKVRNGPGGGLDEKRGRVFFRQMLYAMSYLHSCNVVHRDVKTENFLLLGESGTPHGDIIKLCDFGTAVVLSPQQPRAMEKIGTLSYTAPEVYARKGATVRAD
;
A
#
# COMPACT_ATOMS: atom_id res chain seq x y z
N ALA A 1 0.13 15.79 3.39
CA ALA A 1 1.55 15.40 3.35
C ALA A 1 2.32 15.76 4.64
N ASP A 2 1.97 16.82 5.39
CA ASP A 2 2.81 17.33 6.51
C ASP A 2 2.64 16.70 7.90
N LYS A 3 1.65 15.83 8.15
CA LYS A 3 1.39 15.29 9.51
C LYS A 3 2.41 14.23 9.98
N VAL A 4 3.36 13.83 9.13
CA VAL A 4 4.29 12.71 9.32
C VAL A 4 5.71 13.18 9.71
N ARG A 5 6.04 14.47 9.50
CA ARG A 5 7.43 14.99 9.59
C ARG A 5 7.80 15.61 10.96
N ASN A 6 7.15 15.20 12.05
CA ASN A 6 7.32 15.86 13.36
C ASN A 6 8.32 15.19 14.31
N GLY A 7 8.98 14.08 13.93
CA GLY A 7 10.05 13.47 14.71
C GLY A 7 11.44 14.08 14.43
N PRO A 8 12.42 13.93 15.34
CA PRO A 8 13.81 14.31 15.05
C PRO A 8 14.31 13.48 13.84
N GLY A 9 14.57 14.16 12.72
CA GLY A 9 14.91 13.52 11.42
C GLY A 9 13.76 13.45 10.40
N GLY A 10 12.57 13.98 10.72
CA GLY A 10 11.44 14.07 9.78
C GLY A 10 10.65 12.78 9.59
N GLY A 11 10.84 11.77 10.45
CA GLY A 11 10.09 10.51 10.47
C GLY A 11 9.00 10.45 11.54
N LEU A 12 8.16 9.41 11.46
CA LEU A 12 7.21 9.06 12.52
C LEU A 12 7.94 8.40 13.69
N ASP A 13 7.43 8.61 14.91
CA ASP A 13 7.85 7.78 16.03
C ASP A 13 7.41 6.32 15.82
N GLU A 14 8.18 5.39 16.36
CA GLU A 14 7.97 3.96 16.15
C GLU A 14 6.60 3.47 16.61
N LYS A 15 6.06 4.05 17.70
CA LYS A 15 4.76 3.63 18.24
C LYS A 15 3.66 3.96 17.26
N ARG A 16 3.68 5.17 16.71
CA ARG A 16 2.71 5.62 15.71
C ARG A 16 2.91 4.93 14.35
N GLY A 17 4.16 4.78 13.92
CA GLY A 17 4.51 4.02 12.72
C GLY A 17 3.95 2.59 12.74
N ARG A 18 4.08 1.89 13.88
CA ARG A 18 3.49 0.55 14.08
C ARG A 18 1.97 0.54 13.91
N VAL A 19 1.27 1.54 14.45
CA VAL A 19 -0.19 1.65 14.35
C VAL A 19 -0.65 1.87 12.91
N PHE A 20 0.05 2.72 12.15
CA PHE A 20 -0.25 2.95 10.73
C PHE A 20 0.06 1.73 9.88
N PHE A 21 1.25 1.14 10.06
CA PHE A 21 1.67 -0.01 9.28
C PHE A 21 0.72 -1.19 9.46
N ARG A 22 0.23 -1.42 10.68
CA ARG A 22 -0.79 -2.45 10.93
C ARG A 22 -2.07 -2.23 10.13
N GLN A 23 -2.55 -0.99 10.02
CA GLN A 23 -3.73 -0.66 9.22
C GLN A 23 -3.49 -0.83 7.71
N MET A 24 -2.30 -0.46 7.23
CA MET A 24 -1.89 -0.71 5.84
C MET A 24 -1.93 -2.21 5.54
N LEU A 25 -1.35 -3.05 6.40
CA LEU A 25 -1.36 -4.50 6.24
C LEU A 25 -2.77 -5.09 6.26
N TYR A 26 -3.69 -4.57 7.10
CA TYR A 26 -5.08 -5.01 7.07
C TYR A 26 -5.77 -4.70 5.74
N ALA A 27 -5.54 -3.50 5.18
CA ALA A 27 -6.07 -3.15 3.87
C ALA A 27 -5.52 -4.08 2.78
N MET A 28 -4.21 -4.32 2.75
CA MET A 28 -3.58 -5.21 1.78
C MET A 28 -4.07 -6.66 1.91
N SER A 29 -4.12 -7.18 3.14
CA SER A 29 -4.64 -8.51 3.42
C SER A 29 -6.08 -8.69 2.93
N TYR A 30 -6.91 -7.65 3.04
CA TYR A 30 -8.28 -7.68 2.52
C TYR A 30 -8.29 -7.75 0.99
N LEU A 31 -7.55 -6.88 0.29
CA LEU A 31 -7.41 -6.92 -1.17
C LEU A 31 -6.96 -8.30 -1.66
N HIS A 32 -5.90 -8.83 -1.04
CA HIS A 32 -5.31 -10.11 -1.40
C HIS A 32 -6.29 -11.27 -1.17
N SER A 33 -7.13 -11.21 -0.12
CA SER A 33 -8.20 -12.20 0.12
C SER A 33 -9.26 -12.21 -0.98
N CYS A 34 -9.43 -11.08 -1.69
CA CYS A 34 -10.31 -10.95 -2.84
C CYS A 34 -9.60 -11.26 -4.18
N ASN A 35 -8.37 -11.77 -4.16
CA ASN A 35 -7.50 -11.93 -5.34
C ASN A 35 -7.24 -10.62 -6.09
N VAL A 36 -7.32 -9.47 -5.41
CA VAL A 36 -6.98 -8.16 -5.99
C VAL A 36 -5.50 -7.88 -5.72
N VAL A 37 -4.77 -7.51 -6.77
CA VAL A 37 -3.42 -6.94 -6.66
C VAL A 37 -3.51 -5.45 -6.91
N HIS A 38 -2.98 -4.62 -6.00
CA HIS A 38 -3.03 -3.17 -6.10
C HIS A 38 -2.06 -2.64 -7.17
N ARG A 39 -0.83 -3.20 -7.24
CA ARG A 39 0.26 -2.85 -8.18
C ARG A 39 0.88 -1.45 -8.03
N ASP A 40 0.43 -0.67 -7.05
CA ASP A 40 1.03 0.64 -6.72
C ASP A 40 0.98 0.91 -5.21
N VAL A 41 1.52 -0.04 -4.42
CA VAL A 41 1.60 0.07 -2.96
C VAL A 41 2.73 1.03 -2.58
N LYS A 42 2.37 2.22 -2.14
CA LYS A 42 3.30 3.28 -1.74
C LYS A 42 2.65 4.22 -0.74
N THR A 43 3.45 4.95 0.03
CA THR A 43 2.94 5.83 1.10
C THR A 43 1.98 6.91 0.62
N GLU A 44 2.11 7.35 -0.63
CA GLU A 44 1.26 8.37 -1.26
C GLU A 44 -0.18 7.87 -1.47
N ASN A 45 -0.37 6.55 -1.60
CA ASN A 45 -1.68 5.91 -1.80
C ASN A 45 -2.34 5.50 -0.46
N PHE A 46 -1.74 5.85 0.68
CA PHE A 46 -2.34 5.65 2.01
C PHE A 46 -2.68 7.00 2.63
N LEU A 47 -3.98 7.30 2.68
CA LEU A 47 -4.51 8.53 3.22
C LEU A 47 -4.64 8.44 4.74
N LEU A 48 -4.09 9.43 5.44
CA LEU A 48 -4.28 9.63 6.87
C LEU A 48 -5.51 10.53 7.09
N LEU A 49 -6.53 9.97 7.72
CA LEU A 49 -7.77 10.66 8.05
C LEU A 49 -7.79 11.10 9.52
N GLY A 50 -8.55 12.16 9.77
CA GLY A 50 -8.76 12.72 11.10
C GLY A 50 -7.66 13.69 11.55
N GLU A 51 -7.93 14.35 12.67
CA GLU A 51 -6.99 15.23 13.35
C GLU A 51 -6.26 14.46 14.45
N SER A 52 -4.95 14.69 14.56
CA SER A 52 -4.14 14.05 15.59
C SER A 52 -4.65 14.45 16.97
N GLY A 53 -4.84 13.48 17.86
CA GLY A 53 -5.43 13.70 19.19
C GLY A 53 -6.96 13.58 19.24
N THR A 54 -7.64 13.28 18.13
CA THR A 54 -9.09 12.99 18.12
C THR A 54 -9.37 11.48 18.12
N PRO A 55 -10.57 11.02 18.53
CA PRO A 55 -10.95 9.60 18.49
C PRO A 55 -10.92 8.97 17.09
N HIS A 56 -11.00 9.79 16.04
CA HIS A 56 -10.88 9.40 14.64
C HIS A 56 -9.54 9.83 14.02
N GLY A 57 -8.64 10.39 14.82
CA GLY A 57 -7.27 10.63 14.42
C GLY A 57 -6.58 9.29 14.20
N ASP A 58 -5.65 9.25 13.25
CA ASP A 58 -4.80 8.09 13.02
C ASP A 58 -5.45 6.91 12.27
N ILE A 59 -6.49 7.18 11.47
CA ILE A 59 -7.10 6.21 10.55
C ILE A 59 -6.37 6.24 9.21
N ILE A 60 -5.91 5.08 8.73
CA ILE A 60 -5.31 4.91 7.39
C ILE A 60 -6.33 4.30 6.44
N LYS A 61 -6.45 4.86 5.23
CA LYS A 61 -7.21 4.27 4.12
C LYS A 61 -6.36 4.17 2.86
N LEU A 62 -6.39 3.00 2.23
CA LEU A 62 -5.82 2.80 0.90
C LEU A 62 -6.70 3.49 -0.15
N CYS A 63 -6.07 4.14 -1.12
CA CYS A 63 -6.72 4.76 -2.28
C CYS A 63 -5.99 4.42 -3.58
N ASP A 64 -6.55 4.90 -4.70
CA ASP A 64 -6.00 4.77 -6.05
C ASP A 64 -5.89 3.33 -6.58
N PHE A 65 -7.04 2.77 -6.92
CA PHE A 65 -7.16 1.46 -7.58
C PHE A 65 -6.96 1.54 -9.10
N GLY A 66 -6.45 2.66 -9.64
CA GLY A 66 -6.32 2.86 -11.09
C GLY A 66 -5.40 1.84 -11.77
N THR A 67 -4.49 1.23 -11.01
CA THR A 67 -3.61 0.15 -11.47
C THR A 67 -4.04 -1.23 -10.95
N ALA A 68 -5.08 -1.34 -10.12
CA ALA A 68 -5.44 -2.61 -9.50
C ALA A 68 -6.09 -3.59 -10.50
N VAL A 69 -5.90 -4.90 -10.28
CA VAL A 69 -6.54 -5.97 -11.08
C VAL A 69 -6.96 -7.14 -10.21
N VAL A 70 -8.03 -7.82 -10.64
CA VAL A 70 -8.46 -9.09 -10.07
C VAL A 70 -7.72 -10.21 -10.80
N LEU A 71 -6.99 -11.04 -10.07
CA LEU A 71 -6.37 -12.25 -10.59
C LEU A 71 -7.40 -13.38 -10.65
N SER A 72 -7.23 -14.27 -11.62
CA SER A 72 -8.02 -15.49 -11.77
C SER A 72 -7.12 -16.71 -11.92
N PRO A 73 -7.63 -17.94 -11.75
CA PRO A 73 -6.84 -19.13 -12.05
C PRO A 73 -6.31 -19.17 -13.49
N GLN A 74 -7.03 -18.57 -14.44
CA GLN A 74 -6.65 -18.47 -15.86
C GLN A 74 -5.60 -17.36 -16.09
N GLN A 75 -5.63 -16.31 -15.27
CA GLN A 75 -4.67 -15.22 -15.30
C GLN A 75 -4.12 -14.97 -13.89
N PRO A 76 -3.21 -15.84 -13.41
CA PRO A 76 -2.72 -15.80 -12.03
C PRO A 76 -1.72 -14.67 -11.79
N ARG A 77 -1.34 -13.92 -12.83
CA ARG A 77 -0.37 -12.82 -12.77
C ARG A 77 -0.75 -11.70 -13.73
N ALA A 78 -0.42 -10.47 -13.34
CA ALA A 78 -0.56 -9.30 -14.17
C ALA A 78 0.78 -9.00 -14.87
N MET A 79 0.80 -8.99 -16.21
CA MET A 79 2.05 -8.90 -16.98
C MET A 79 2.43 -7.46 -17.32
N GLU A 80 1.54 -6.50 -17.10
CA GLU A 80 1.76 -5.09 -17.37
C GLU A 80 2.79 -4.51 -16.41
N LYS A 81 3.75 -3.74 -16.96
CA LYS A 81 4.75 -3.01 -16.19
C LYS A 81 4.22 -1.62 -15.86
N ILE A 82 3.35 -1.57 -14.87
CA ILE A 82 2.75 -0.32 -14.36
C ILE A 82 3.04 -0.17 -12.87
N GLY A 83 2.73 1.00 -12.34
CA GLY A 83 3.01 1.38 -10.95
C GLY A 83 4.27 2.22 -10.82
N THR A 84 4.61 2.54 -9.58
CA THR A 84 5.76 3.41 -9.26
C THR A 84 7.06 2.60 -9.19
N LEU A 85 8.02 2.96 -10.04
CA LEU A 85 9.23 2.16 -10.27
C LEU A 85 10.04 1.88 -8.98
N SER A 86 10.16 2.87 -8.10
CA SER A 86 10.94 2.77 -6.86
C SER A 86 10.34 1.81 -5.82
N TYR A 87 9.08 1.42 -5.96
CA TYR A 87 8.35 0.56 -5.03
C TYR A 87 8.02 -0.82 -5.61
N THR A 88 8.30 -1.04 -6.89
CA THR A 88 7.91 -2.29 -7.56
C THR A 88 8.90 -3.41 -7.25
N ALA A 89 8.38 -4.61 -6.97
CA ALA A 89 9.19 -5.79 -6.69
C ALA A 89 10.02 -6.26 -7.91
N PRO A 90 11.24 -6.81 -7.69
CA PRO A 90 12.17 -7.17 -8.76
C PRO A 90 11.62 -8.21 -9.76
N GLU A 91 10.74 -9.11 -9.32
CA GLU A 91 10.12 -10.14 -10.17
C GLU A 91 9.21 -9.54 -11.26
N VAL A 92 8.60 -8.38 -11.02
CA VAL A 92 7.76 -7.69 -11.99
C VAL A 92 8.62 -7.22 -13.18
N TYR A 93 9.84 -6.75 -12.91
CA TYR A 93 10.81 -6.36 -13.95
C TYR A 93 11.38 -7.54 -14.70
N ALA A 94 11.61 -8.66 -13.99
CA ALA A 94 12.10 -9.91 -14.55
C ALA A 94 11.08 -10.64 -15.45
N ARG A 95 10.00 -9.95 -15.86
CA ARG A 95 8.91 -10.45 -16.71
C ARG A 95 8.18 -11.65 -16.09
N LYS A 96 8.19 -11.77 -14.76
CA LYS A 96 7.44 -12.83 -14.06
C LYS A 96 5.99 -12.42 -13.78
N GLY A 97 5.65 -11.15 -13.95
CA GLY A 97 4.32 -10.58 -13.68
C GLY A 97 4.07 -10.33 -12.19
N ALA A 98 3.17 -9.41 -11.88
CA ALA A 98 2.76 -9.10 -10.51
C ALA A 98 1.79 -10.16 -9.97
N THR A 99 1.97 -10.52 -8.70
CA THR A 99 1.08 -11.35 -7.90
C THR A 99 0.76 -10.62 -6.59
N VAL A 100 -0.10 -11.18 -5.74
CA VAL A 100 -0.33 -10.63 -4.39
C VAL A 100 0.95 -10.51 -3.55
N ARG A 101 2.03 -11.22 -3.90
CA ARG A 101 3.33 -11.12 -3.21
C ARG A 101 4.21 -9.96 -3.71
N ALA A 102 3.87 -9.39 -4.86
CA ALA A 102 4.60 -8.26 -5.44
C ALA A 102 4.09 -6.90 -4.90
N ASP A 103 2.93 -6.92 -4.25
CA ASP A 103 2.40 -5.85 -3.41
C ASP A 103 3.03 -5.92 -2.00
#